data_AF-A0A3C0BHL5-F1
#
_entry.id   AF-A0A3C0BHL5-F1
#
_cell.length_a   1.000
_cell.length_b   1.000
_cell.length_c   1.000
_cell.angle_alpha   90.00
_cell.angle_beta   90.00
_cell.angle_gamma   90.00
#
_symmetry.space_group_name_H-M   'P 1'
#
loop_
_entity.id
_entity.type
_entity.pdbx_description
1 polymer ?
#
loop_
_entity_poly.entity_id
_entity_poly.type
_entity_poly.pdbx_seq_one_letter_code
_entity_poly.pdbx_strand_id
1 'polypeptide(L)'
;MFDGRFQRKKNTFKDIKMFDNVNWPTILISFFSSIIVSLFTFILGLRAGKNQNDRQKLKQSYKDLYSYFKSIGDGLKENEPVLWDDFKVEWRKGNKGYYLTPLREKELKGELIELDNRKTALLIKNEQEYLHYGYELKNKAFPMINDIILEELNKLFNLKTYQNDNSNNYDFFIEKRYGSSYSRIEVNPKIFLFEKDLTKLSTIEIKENQYFSFSMKVKEKNKTINIETRLFPDIAKFFAKINERVNSDEYLKKIKPDKEKLTKKCNKDIVFLRRRVKEPHTVVNTVLNSFIDIFRI
;
A
#
# COMPACT_ATOMS: atom_id res chain seq x y z
N MET A 1 62.03 -20.45 -106.33
CA MET A 1 60.59 -20.64 -106.05
C MET A 1 60.45 -20.63 -104.52
N PHE A 2 60.15 -19.47 -103.95
CA PHE A 2 60.05 -19.24 -102.50
C PHE A 2 58.60 -19.40 -102.07
N ASP A 3 58.34 -20.31 -101.15
CA ASP A 3 57.14 -20.40 -100.32
C ASP A 3 57.55 -21.29 -99.14
N GLY A 4 57.47 -20.95 -97.86
CA GLY A 4 56.63 -19.99 -97.16
C GLY A 4 56.11 -20.72 -95.92
N ARG A 5 56.36 -20.14 -94.74
CA ARG A 5 55.55 -20.18 -93.49
C ARG A 5 56.39 -20.31 -92.21
N PHE A 6 56.77 -19.14 -91.70
CA PHE A 6 56.95 -18.89 -90.28
C PHE A 6 55.57 -18.90 -89.59
N GLN A 7 55.35 -19.79 -88.61
CA GLN A 7 54.24 -19.66 -87.67
C GLN A 7 54.69 -18.88 -86.42
N ARG A 8 54.21 -17.64 -86.28
CA ARG A 8 54.23 -16.89 -85.01
C ARG A 8 53.13 -17.43 -84.09
N LYS A 9 53.50 -18.05 -82.96
CA LYS A 9 52.59 -18.26 -81.83
C LYS A 9 52.24 -16.90 -81.21
N LYS A 10 50.99 -16.45 -81.37
CA LYS A 10 50.39 -15.39 -80.56
C LYS A 10 49.87 -16.01 -79.27
N ASN A 11 50.57 -15.80 -78.15
CA ASN A 11 49.99 -15.94 -76.82
C ASN A 11 49.14 -14.69 -76.55
N THR A 12 47.85 -14.76 -76.85
CA THR A 12 46.88 -13.76 -76.39
C THR A 12 46.36 -14.16 -75.02
N PHE A 13 46.68 -13.30 -74.05
CA PHE A 13 45.92 -13.06 -72.82
C PHE A 13 44.48 -13.57 -72.90
N LYS A 14 44.18 -14.58 -72.08
CA LYS A 14 42.82 -15.06 -71.85
C LYS A 14 42.52 -14.97 -70.36
N ASP A 15 42.90 -13.85 -69.77
CA ASP A 15 42.43 -13.44 -68.45
C ASP A 15 41.20 -12.55 -68.59
N ILE A 16 40.28 -12.77 -67.65
CA ILE A 16 39.06 -11.98 -67.37
C ILE A 16 37.87 -12.27 -68.30
N LYS A 17 37.38 -13.52 -68.26
CA LYS A 17 35.94 -13.82 -68.44
C LYS A 17 35.32 -14.30 -67.11
N MET A 18 35.63 -13.61 -66.01
CA MET A 18 35.12 -13.96 -64.67
C MET A 18 33.88 -13.16 -64.25
N PHE A 19 33.36 -12.25 -65.10
CA PHE A 19 32.22 -11.38 -64.75
C PHE A 19 30.94 -11.61 -65.58
N ASP A 20 30.96 -12.49 -66.59
CA ASP A 20 29.79 -12.71 -67.46
C ASP A 20 28.70 -13.62 -66.85
N ASN A 21 28.95 -14.22 -65.67
CA ASN A 21 28.01 -15.10 -64.96
C ASN A 21 27.55 -14.52 -63.61
N VAL A 22 27.59 -13.20 -63.44
CA VAL A 22 27.08 -12.55 -62.22
C VAL A 22 25.56 -12.38 -62.37
N ASN A 23 24.80 -13.17 -61.60
CA ASN A 23 23.34 -13.09 -61.58
C ASN A 23 22.88 -11.85 -60.77
N TRP A 24 23.02 -10.69 -61.40
CA TRP A 24 22.67 -9.37 -60.84
C TRP A 24 21.28 -9.31 -60.17
N PRO A 25 20.21 -9.91 -60.74
CA PRO A 25 18.92 -10.02 -60.06
C PRO A 25 18.99 -10.69 -58.69
N THR A 26 19.72 -11.80 -58.57
CA THR A 26 19.88 -12.53 -57.30
C THR A 26 20.67 -11.71 -56.27
N ILE A 27 21.71 -11.01 -56.72
CA ILE A 27 22.50 -10.13 -55.84
C ILE A 27 21.65 -8.96 -55.35
N LEU A 28 20.87 -8.34 -56.22
CA LEU A 28 19.95 -7.24 -55.86
C LEU A 28 18.87 -7.73 -54.89
N ILE A 29 18.24 -8.88 -55.15
CA ILE A 29 17.24 -9.46 -54.23
C ILE A 29 17.86 -9.79 -52.87
N SER A 30 19.09 -10.31 -52.84
CA SER A 30 19.81 -10.60 -51.61
C SER A 30 20.19 -9.33 -50.84
N PHE A 31 20.60 -8.28 -51.56
CA PHE A 31 20.92 -6.97 -50.98
C PHE A 31 19.67 -6.30 -50.39
N PHE A 32 18.58 -6.20 -51.16
CA PHE A 32 17.32 -5.64 -50.68
C PHE A 32 16.71 -6.46 -49.54
N SER A 33 16.75 -7.80 -49.62
CA SER A 33 16.26 -8.64 -48.52
C SER A 33 17.08 -8.45 -47.25
N SER A 34 18.42 -8.31 -47.35
CA SER A 34 19.27 -8.02 -46.19
C SER A 34 18.97 -6.65 -45.56
N ILE A 35 18.72 -5.62 -46.37
CA ILE A 35 18.31 -4.30 -45.89
C ILE A 35 16.98 -4.38 -45.16
N ILE A 36 15.98 -5.05 -45.76
CA ILE A 36 14.66 -5.21 -45.17
C ILE A 36 14.76 -5.96 -43.83
N VAL A 37 15.46 -7.10 -43.78
CA VAL A 37 15.65 -7.89 -42.56
C VAL A 37 16.42 -7.10 -41.49
N SER A 38 17.44 -6.33 -41.87
CA SER A 38 18.18 -5.48 -40.93
C SER A 38 17.32 -4.36 -40.35
N LEU A 39 16.45 -3.75 -41.16
CA LEU A 39 15.51 -2.72 -40.74
C LEU A 39 14.46 -3.30 -39.78
N PHE A 40 13.90 -4.47 -40.10
CA PHE A 40 13.00 -5.19 -39.20
C PHE A 40 13.68 -5.52 -37.86
N THR A 41 14.90 -6.04 -37.90
CA THR A 41 15.67 -6.38 -36.69
C THR A 41 15.98 -5.12 -35.87
N PHE A 42 16.32 -4.01 -36.52
CA PHE A 42 16.57 -2.72 -35.88
C PHE A 42 15.30 -2.14 -35.23
N ILE A 43 14.16 -2.16 -35.92
CA ILE A 43 12.86 -1.72 -35.38
C ILE A 43 12.46 -2.60 -34.18
N LEU A 44 12.62 -3.92 -34.29
CA LEU A 44 12.36 -4.84 -33.18
C LEU A 44 13.31 -4.59 -32.01
N GLY A 45 14.58 -4.28 -32.27
CA GLY A 45 15.58 -3.92 -31.25
C GLY A 45 15.24 -2.62 -30.53
N LEU A 46 14.93 -1.54 -31.26
CA LEU A 46 14.49 -0.27 -30.68
C LEU A 46 13.19 -0.42 -29.86
N ARG A 47 12.23 -1.19 -30.37
CA ARG A 47 10.97 -1.46 -29.67
C ARG A 47 11.19 -2.29 -28.40
N ALA A 48 12.06 -3.30 -28.46
CA ALA A 48 12.44 -4.09 -27.28
C ALA A 48 13.12 -3.22 -26.21
N GLY A 49 14.03 -2.32 -26.60
CA GLY A 49 14.70 -1.38 -25.70
C GLY A 49 13.74 -0.38 -25.04
N LYS A 50 12.84 0.26 -25.82
CA LYS A 50 11.82 1.17 -25.28
C LYS A 50 10.87 0.45 -24.32
N ASN A 51 10.38 -0.72 -24.71
CA ASN A 51 9.52 -1.55 -23.87
C ASN A 51 10.19 -1.97 -22.55
N GLN A 52 11.52 -2.11 -22.53
CA GLN A 52 12.26 -2.44 -21.31
C GLN A 52 12.28 -1.28 -20.31
N ASN A 53 12.51 -0.05 -20.77
CA ASN A 53 12.51 1.13 -19.90
C ASN A 53 11.10 1.46 -19.37
N ASP A 54 10.10 1.45 -20.25
CA ASP A 54 8.69 1.70 -19.86
C ASP A 54 8.20 0.62 -18.88
N ARG A 55 8.58 -0.64 -19.09
CA ARG A 55 8.29 -1.74 -18.16
C ARG A 55 8.95 -1.54 -16.78
N GLN A 56 10.16 -0.98 -16.74
CA GLN A 56 10.84 -0.68 -15.46
C GLN A 56 10.13 0.42 -14.69
N LYS A 57 9.73 1.52 -15.35
CA LYS A 57 8.94 2.59 -14.73
C LYS A 57 7.61 2.08 -14.19
N LEU A 58 6.89 1.33 -15.01
CA LEU A 58 5.60 0.75 -14.63
C LEU A 58 5.74 -0.22 -13.44
N LYS A 59 6.78 -1.04 -13.43
CA LYS A 59 7.12 -1.93 -12.31
C LYS A 59 7.42 -1.15 -11.04
N GLN A 60 8.14 -0.03 -11.14
CA GLN A 60 8.43 0.83 -10.00
C GLN A 60 7.14 1.45 -9.44
N SER A 61 6.28 2.00 -10.30
CA SER A 61 4.97 2.52 -9.89
C SER A 61 4.12 1.47 -9.17
N TYR A 62 4.05 0.24 -9.68
CA TYR A 62 3.37 -0.85 -8.99
C TYR A 62 4.03 -1.23 -7.65
N LYS A 63 5.36 -1.14 -7.53
CA LYS A 63 6.11 -1.46 -6.31
C LYS A 63 5.87 -0.41 -5.21
N ASP A 64 5.81 0.86 -5.58
CA ASP A 64 5.49 1.96 -4.67
C ASP A 64 4.08 1.78 -4.12
N LEU A 65 3.10 1.57 -5.02
CA LEU A 65 1.72 1.30 -4.64
C LEU A 65 1.59 0.03 -3.80
N TYR A 66 2.31 -1.04 -4.14
CA TYR A 66 2.32 -2.28 -3.35
C TYR A 66 2.78 -2.03 -1.91
N SER A 67 3.90 -1.31 -1.75
CA SER A 67 4.46 -1.00 -0.43
C SER A 67 3.48 -0.15 0.40
N TYR A 68 2.85 0.83 -0.25
CA TYR A 68 1.86 1.69 0.36
C TYR A 68 0.58 0.95 0.80
N PHE A 69 -0.05 0.16 -0.09
CA PHE A 69 -1.23 -0.62 0.30
C PHE A 69 -0.90 -1.70 1.33
N LYS A 70 0.34 -2.21 1.33
CA LYS A 70 0.81 -3.12 2.38
C LYS A 70 0.83 -2.43 3.74
N SER A 71 1.34 -1.19 3.85
CA SER A 71 1.33 -0.47 5.14
C SER A 71 -0.09 -0.21 5.63
N ILE A 72 -1.02 0.16 4.75
CA ILE A 72 -2.46 0.25 5.08
C ILE A 72 -2.99 -1.08 5.60
N GLY A 73 -2.72 -2.17 4.87
CA GLY A 73 -3.21 -3.51 5.22
C GLY A 73 -2.66 -4.01 6.55
N ASP A 74 -1.40 -3.71 6.87
CA ASP A 74 -0.78 -4.07 8.14
C ASP A 74 -1.34 -3.21 9.29
N GLY A 75 -1.52 -1.90 9.09
CA GLY A 75 -2.21 -1.03 10.05
C GLY A 75 -3.64 -1.48 10.37
N LEU A 76 -4.41 -1.85 9.34
CA LEU A 76 -5.76 -2.43 9.54
C LEU A 76 -5.72 -3.70 10.40
N LYS A 77 -4.76 -4.61 10.18
CA LYS A 77 -4.63 -5.83 10.99
C LYS A 77 -4.27 -5.51 12.44
N GLU A 78 -3.36 -4.57 12.65
CA GLU A 78 -2.80 -4.23 13.96
C GLU A 78 -3.68 -3.31 14.82
N ASN A 79 -4.84 -2.87 14.31
CA ASN A 79 -5.73 -1.89 14.94
C ASN A 79 -5.10 -0.48 15.03
N GLU A 80 -4.23 -0.17 14.07
CA GLU A 80 -3.54 1.10 13.87
C GLU A 80 -3.69 1.50 12.41
N PRO A 81 -4.93 1.79 11.95
CA PRO A 81 -5.16 2.17 10.57
C PRO A 81 -4.42 3.46 10.26
N VAL A 82 -3.88 3.53 9.05
CA VAL A 82 -3.26 4.74 8.51
C VAL A 82 -4.32 5.84 8.40
N LEU A 83 -3.94 7.06 8.76
CA LEU A 83 -4.79 8.23 8.76
C LEU A 83 -4.35 9.22 7.69
N TRP A 84 -5.26 10.11 7.30
CA TRP A 84 -4.92 11.23 6.43
C TRP A 84 -3.79 12.10 7.02
N ASP A 85 -3.81 12.30 8.34
CA ASP A 85 -2.81 13.08 9.08
C ASP A 85 -1.39 12.50 9.05
N ASP A 86 -1.23 11.24 8.64
CA ASP A 86 0.09 10.61 8.49
C ASP A 86 0.82 11.07 7.22
N PHE A 87 0.12 11.79 6.32
CA PHE A 87 0.67 12.28 5.06
C PHE A 87 0.92 13.79 5.08
N LYS A 88 1.87 14.23 4.26
CA LYS A 88 2.17 15.66 4.07
C LYS A 88 0.96 16.38 3.47
N VAL A 89 0.67 17.57 3.98
CA VAL A 89 -0.30 18.49 3.37
C VAL A 89 0.44 19.35 2.35
N GLU A 90 0.26 19.07 1.06
CA GLU A 90 1.00 19.78 0.00
C GLU A 90 0.18 20.92 -0.60
N TRP A 91 -1.14 20.77 -0.71
CA TRP A 91 -1.97 21.70 -1.46
C TRP A 91 -3.06 22.32 -0.59
N ARG A 92 -3.11 23.66 -0.57
CA ARG A 92 -4.22 24.43 0.01
C ARG A 92 -5.04 25.03 -1.12
N LYS A 93 -6.29 24.58 -1.29
CA LYS A 93 -7.28 25.29 -2.13
C LYS A 93 -8.07 26.22 -1.21
N GLY A 94 -7.68 27.50 -1.15
CA GLY A 94 -8.20 28.42 -0.13
C GLY A 94 -7.80 27.94 1.28
N ASN A 95 -8.78 27.83 2.19
CA ASN A 95 -8.55 27.37 3.57
C ASN A 95 -8.54 25.84 3.76
N LYS A 96 -8.68 25.04 2.69
CA LYS A 96 -8.72 23.57 2.79
C LYS A 96 -7.38 22.97 2.38
N GLY A 97 -6.70 22.33 3.33
CA GLY A 97 -5.52 21.50 3.08
C GLY A 97 -5.94 20.13 2.54
N TYR A 98 -5.20 19.64 1.54
CA TYR A 98 -5.35 18.29 0.99
C TYR A 98 -4.10 17.48 1.29
N TYR A 99 -4.31 16.28 1.80
CA TYR A 99 -3.26 15.32 2.13
C TYR A 99 -2.74 14.63 0.87
N LEU A 100 -1.42 14.51 0.78
CA LEU A 100 -0.73 13.92 -0.36
C LEU A 100 -0.41 12.45 -0.10
N THR A 101 -1.38 11.57 -0.35
CA THR A 101 -1.12 10.13 -0.32
C THR A 101 -0.24 9.72 -1.50
N PRO A 102 0.52 8.60 -1.41
CA PRO A 102 1.31 8.10 -2.54
C PRO A 102 0.50 7.90 -3.82
N LEU A 103 -0.78 7.55 -3.69
CA LEU A 103 -1.66 7.38 -4.83
C LEU A 103 -2.06 8.73 -5.44
N ARG A 104 -2.36 9.73 -4.60
CA ARG A 104 -2.69 11.10 -5.02
C ARG A 104 -1.49 11.82 -5.64
N GLU A 105 -0.30 11.62 -5.10
CA GLU A 105 0.95 12.15 -5.65
C GLU A 105 1.16 11.66 -7.09
N LYS A 106 0.97 10.36 -7.33
CA LYS A 106 1.06 9.76 -8.66
C LYS A 106 -0.03 10.26 -9.61
N GLU A 107 -1.22 10.55 -9.10
CA GLU A 107 -2.30 11.15 -9.88
C GLU A 107 -1.92 12.55 -10.38
N LEU A 108 -1.42 13.40 -9.48
CA LEU A 108 -0.99 14.77 -9.80
C LEU A 108 0.19 14.81 -10.76
N LYS A 109 1.12 13.86 -10.67
CA LYS A 109 2.25 13.71 -11.59
C LYS A 109 1.88 13.10 -12.94
N GLY A 110 0.63 12.66 -13.12
CA GLY A 110 0.19 11.97 -14.34
C GLY A 110 0.73 10.54 -14.50
N GLU A 111 1.41 10.00 -13.50
CA GLU A 111 2.00 8.64 -13.52
C GLU A 111 0.92 7.55 -13.55
N LEU A 112 -0.30 7.87 -13.09
CA LEU A 112 -1.42 6.93 -13.12
C LEU A 112 -1.95 6.65 -14.54
N ILE A 113 -1.65 7.52 -15.52
CA ILE A 113 -2.09 7.36 -16.91
C ILE A 113 -1.47 6.10 -17.54
N GLU A 114 -0.28 5.70 -17.08
CA GLU A 114 0.43 4.51 -17.55
C GLU A 114 -0.19 3.20 -16.99
N LEU A 115 -1.07 3.29 -15.99
CA LEU A 115 -1.72 2.16 -15.33
C LEU A 115 -3.10 1.87 -15.95
N ASP A 116 -3.65 0.68 -15.65
CA ASP A 116 -5.02 0.33 -16.04
C ASP A 116 -6.04 1.26 -15.35
N ASN A 117 -6.66 2.16 -16.12
CA ASN A 117 -7.61 3.17 -15.62
C ASN A 117 -8.71 2.60 -14.72
N ARG A 118 -9.29 1.45 -15.06
CA ARG A 118 -10.38 0.85 -14.27
C ARG A 118 -9.87 0.33 -12.93
N LYS A 119 -8.70 -0.32 -12.93
CA LYS A 119 -8.07 -0.80 -11.70
C LYS A 119 -7.57 0.34 -10.83
N THR A 120 -7.00 1.39 -11.43
CA THR A 120 -6.55 2.57 -10.71
C THR A 120 -7.71 3.31 -10.06
N ALA A 121 -8.83 3.52 -10.75
CA ALA A 121 -10.03 4.11 -10.17
C ALA A 121 -10.56 3.30 -8.97
N LEU A 122 -10.49 1.97 -9.05
CA LEU A 122 -10.85 1.11 -7.93
C LEU A 122 -9.89 1.26 -6.75
N LEU A 123 -8.57 1.36 -7.00
CA LEU A 123 -7.59 1.60 -5.95
C LEU A 123 -7.80 2.96 -5.25
N ILE A 124 -8.10 4.03 -6.00
CA ILE A 124 -8.45 5.35 -5.46
C ILE A 124 -9.65 5.23 -4.52
N LYS A 125 -10.74 4.61 -4.98
CA LYS A 125 -11.94 4.42 -4.17
C LYS A 125 -11.65 3.60 -2.91
N ASN A 126 -10.89 2.52 -3.05
CA ASN A 126 -10.56 1.64 -1.94
C ASN A 126 -9.69 2.34 -0.89
N GLU A 127 -8.69 3.11 -1.32
CA GLU A 127 -7.86 3.94 -0.44
C GLU A 127 -8.73 4.87 0.42
N GLN A 128 -9.67 5.58 -0.20
CA GLN A 128 -10.58 6.47 0.52
C GLN A 128 -11.39 5.73 1.58
N GLU A 129 -11.90 4.54 1.27
CA GLU A 129 -12.63 3.71 2.24
C GLU A 129 -11.71 3.28 3.42
N TYR A 130 -10.45 2.92 3.14
CA TYR A 130 -9.50 2.53 4.18
C TYR A 130 -9.14 3.68 5.12
N LEU A 131 -8.84 4.85 4.57
CA LEU A 131 -8.50 6.04 5.36
C LEU A 131 -9.72 6.61 6.09
N HIS A 132 -10.91 6.53 5.48
CA HIS A 132 -12.15 6.90 6.15
C HIS A 132 -12.44 6.00 7.34
N TYR A 133 -12.21 4.68 7.24
CA TYR A 133 -12.32 3.79 8.39
C TYR A 133 -11.36 4.19 9.53
N GLY A 134 -10.12 4.55 9.22
CA GLY A 134 -9.19 5.06 10.23
C GLY A 134 -9.70 6.32 10.92
N TYR A 135 -10.26 7.25 10.14
CA TYR A 135 -10.90 8.46 10.66
C TYR A 135 -12.10 8.15 11.57
N GLU A 136 -13.02 7.29 11.15
CA GLU A 136 -14.19 6.89 11.94
C GLU A 136 -13.76 6.22 13.26
N LEU A 137 -12.74 5.37 13.20
CA LEU A 137 -12.20 4.70 14.39
C LEU A 137 -11.63 5.71 15.39
N LYS A 138 -10.75 6.62 14.93
CA LYS A 138 -10.07 7.60 15.80
C LYS A 138 -11.00 8.69 16.31
N ASN A 139 -11.83 9.25 15.45
CA ASN A 139 -12.58 10.48 15.74
C ASN A 139 -14.02 10.24 16.19
N LYS A 140 -14.53 9.00 16.13
CA LYS A 140 -15.88 8.66 16.62
C LYS A 140 -15.87 7.46 17.55
N ALA A 141 -15.42 6.30 17.07
CA ALA A 141 -15.52 5.07 17.85
C ALA A 141 -14.73 5.14 19.17
N PHE A 142 -13.48 5.61 19.12
CA PHE A 142 -12.69 5.79 20.35
C PHE A 142 -13.34 6.81 21.30
N PRO A 143 -13.67 8.05 20.89
CA PRO A 143 -14.43 8.99 21.73
C PRO A 143 -15.67 8.39 22.39
N MET A 144 -16.52 7.69 21.64
CA MET A 144 -17.73 7.05 22.20
C MET A 144 -17.40 6.02 23.29
N ILE A 145 -16.36 5.21 23.08
CA ILE A 145 -15.90 4.25 24.10
C ILE A 145 -15.38 4.98 25.33
N ASN A 146 -14.69 6.10 25.13
CA ASN A 146 -14.19 6.90 26.25
C ASN A 146 -15.32 7.54 27.05
N ASP A 147 -16.38 8.03 26.38
CA ASP A 147 -17.55 8.55 27.06
C ASP A 147 -18.21 7.45 27.92
N ILE A 148 -18.30 6.23 27.40
CA ILE A 148 -18.76 5.06 28.18
C ILE A 148 -17.85 4.80 29.39
N ILE A 149 -16.52 4.80 29.19
CA ILE A 149 -15.54 4.61 30.29
C ILE A 149 -15.72 5.71 31.34
N LEU A 150 -15.82 6.97 30.91
CA LEU A 150 -15.96 8.13 31.78
C LEU A 150 -17.24 8.05 32.61
N GLU A 151 -18.36 7.69 32.00
CA GLU A 151 -19.63 7.52 32.71
C GLU A 151 -19.55 6.42 33.77
N GLU A 152 -18.94 5.28 33.45
CA GLU A 152 -18.79 4.19 34.42
C GLU A 152 -17.80 4.54 35.54
N LEU A 153 -16.71 5.26 35.24
CA LEU A 153 -15.79 5.76 36.26
C LEU A 153 -16.45 6.82 37.15
N ASN A 154 -17.27 7.70 36.58
CA ASN A 154 -17.95 8.75 37.34
C ASN A 154 -18.94 8.17 38.37
N LYS A 155 -19.62 7.08 38.03
CA LYS A 155 -20.48 6.33 38.98
C LYS A 155 -19.71 5.78 40.18
N LEU A 156 -18.43 5.47 40.01
CA LEU A 156 -17.58 4.86 41.05
C LEU A 156 -16.84 5.91 41.88
N PHE A 157 -16.36 6.98 41.24
CA PHE A 157 -15.38 7.89 41.85
C PHE A 157 -15.80 9.36 41.91
N ASN A 158 -16.97 9.75 41.36
CA ASN A 158 -17.44 11.14 41.30
C ASN A 158 -16.34 12.09 40.77
N LEU A 159 -15.98 11.91 39.51
CA LEU A 159 -14.86 12.55 38.84
C LEU A 159 -15.04 14.07 38.75
N LYS A 160 -13.95 14.83 38.94
CA LYS A 160 -13.98 16.31 38.88
C LYS A 160 -13.27 16.90 37.66
N THR A 161 -12.32 16.20 37.03
CA THR A 161 -11.53 16.77 35.93
C THR A 161 -11.09 15.70 34.93
N TYR A 162 -11.11 16.05 33.64
CA TYR A 162 -10.79 15.18 32.51
C TYR A 162 -9.79 15.90 31.59
N GLN A 163 -8.72 15.21 31.17
CA GLN A 163 -7.80 15.72 30.18
C GLN A 163 -7.53 14.65 29.12
N ASN A 164 -7.71 15.04 27.86
CA ASN A 164 -7.34 14.22 26.71
C ASN A 164 -5.85 14.49 26.39
N ASP A 165 -5.03 13.46 26.37
CA ASP A 165 -3.68 13.55 25.81
C ASP A 165 -3.72 13.15 24.32
N ASN A 166 -2.90 13.81 23.50
CA ASN A 166 -2.80 13.59 22.07
C ASN A 166 -2.32 12.16 21.69
N SER A 167 -1.98 11.31 22.67
CA SER A 167 -1.45 9.95 22.50
C SER A 167 -2.50 8.86 22.23
N ASN A 168 -3.78 9.22 22.04
CA ASN A 168 -4.95 8.29 22.00
C ASN A 168 -5.19 7.54 23.31
N ASN A 169 -4.46 7.89 24.37
CA ASN A 169 -4.71 7.45 25.72
C ASN A 169 -5.40 8.60 26.47
N TYR A 170 -6.31 8.23 27.36
CA TYR A 170 -7.15 9.19 28.06
C TYR A 170 -6.80 9.18 29.54
N ASP A 171 -6.44 10.36 30.06
CA ASP A 171 -6.06 10.57 31.44
C ASP A 171 -7.27 11.07 32.24
N PHE A 172 -7.72 10.26 33.20
CA PHE A 172 -8.77 10.66 34.13
C PHE A 172 -8.15 11.01 35.49
N PHE A 173 -8.57 12.15 36.06
CA PHE A 173 -8.10 12.62 37.37
C PHE A 173 -9.19 12.49 38.42
N ILE A 174 -8.90 11.70 39.47
CA ILE A 174 -9.75 11.60 40.66
C ILE A 174 -9.17 12.50 41.76
N GLU A 175 -9.91 13.51 42.20
CA GLU A 175 -9.50 14.33 43.35
C GLU A 175 -9.62 13.52 44.66
N LYS A 176 -8.54 13.43 45.44
CA LYS A 176 -8.58 12.77 46.76
C LYS A 176 -9.31 13.68 47.76
N ARG A 177 -10.16 13.09 48.62
CA ARG A 177 -10.93 13.82 49.67
C ARG A 177 -10.06 14.66 50.62
N TYR A 178 -8.74 14.43 50.67
CA TYR A 178 -7.79 15.15 51.50
C TYR A 178 -6.49 15.42 50.72
N GLY A 179 -6.26 16.69 50.36
CA GLY A 179 -5.02 17.19 49.74
C GLY A 179 -5.01 17.23 48.20
N SER A 180 -4.11 18.03 47.64
CA SER A 180 -3.92 18.38 46.21
C SER A 180 -3.42 17.23 45.32
N SER A 181 -3.76 15.98 45.67
CA SER A 181 -3.27 14.78 45.01
C SER A 181 -4.37 14.21 44.12
N TYR A 182 -4.10 14.12 42.82
CA TYR A 182 -4.98 13.44 41.86
C TYR A 182 -4.52 12.00 41.64
N SER A 183 -5.46 11.12 41.32
CA SER A 183 -5.14 9.78 40.84
C SER A 183 -5.34 9.70 39.33
N ARG A 184 -4.35 9.16 38.59
CA ARG A 184 -4.43 9.01 37.12
C ARG A 184 -4.96 7.62 36.74
N ILE A 185 -5.95 7.60 35.85
CA ILE A 185 -6.42 6.38 35.18
C ILE A 185 -6.15 6.52 33.69
N GLU A 186 -5.54 5.52 33.08
CA GLU A 186 -5.24 5.46 31.65
C GLU A 186 -5.85 4.19 31.06
N VAL A 187 -6.84 4.34 30.18
CA VAL A 187 -7.51 3.21 29.51
C VAL A 187 -7.45 3.39 28.00
N ASN A 188 -6.91 2.39 27.30
CA ASN A 188 -6.88 2.41 25.84
C ASN A 188 -8.20 1.86 25.27
N PRO A 189 -9.00 2.64 24.52
CA PRO A 189 -10.32 2.22 24.03
C PRO A 189 -10.28 1.03 23.06
N LYS A 190 -9.13 0.77 22.41
CA LYS A 190 -8.97 -0.36 21.47
C LYS A 190 -9.25 -1.72 22.12
N ILE A 191 -9.03 -1.84 23.43
CA ILE A 191 -9.21 -3.10 24.14
C ILE A 191 -10.65 -3.61 24.05
N PHE A 192 -11.62 -2.70 24.03
CA PHE A 192 -13.05 -3.04 24.03
C PHE A 192 -13.60 -3.40 22.64
N LEU A 193 -12.91 -3.04 21.56
CA LEU A 193 -13.34 -3.36 20.20
C LEU A 193 -12.73 -4.66 19.66
N PHE A 194 -11.47 -4.91 19.99
CA PHE A 194 -10.66 -5.88 19.25
C PHE A 194 -10.21 -7.08 20.08
N GLU A 195 -10.20 -6.97 21.41
CA GLU A 195 -9.75 -8.05 22.27
C GLU A 195 -10.90 -9.01 22.59
N LYS A 196 -10.62 -10.31 22.46
CA LYS A 196 -11.66 -11.36 22.59
C LYS A 196 -11.92 -11.79 24.03
N ASP A 197 -11.11 -11.35 24.99
CA ASP A 197 -11.22 -11.81 26.36
C ASP A 197 -10.61 -10.83 27.36
N LEU A 198 -11.38 -9.79 27.71
CA LEU A 198 -11.00 -8.84 28.76
C LEU A 198 -11.05 -9.46 30.16
N THR A 199 -11.59 -10.67 30.32
CA THR A 199 -11.64 -11.35 31.63
C THR A 199 -10.30 -11.97 32.02
N LYS A 200 -9.37 -12.14 31.06
CA LYS A 200 -8.00 -12.64 31.26
C LYS A 200 -6.98 -11.55 31.61
N LEU A 201 -7.42 -10.43 32.18
CA LEU A 201 -6.53 -9.40 32.71
C LEU A 201 -5.67 -10.02 33.81
N SER A 202 -4.47 -10.37 33.42
CA SER A 202 -3.46 -11.01 34.25
C SER A 202 -2.44 -9.93 34.59
N THR A 203 -1.98 -9.95 35.84
CA THR A 203 -0.97 -9.07 36.46
C THR A 203 -1.43 -7.68 36.92
N ILE A 204 -1.58 -7.59 38.25
CA ILE A 204 -1.45 -6.38 39.05
C ILE A 204 0.04 -6.24 39.35
N GLU A 205 0.73 -5.24 38.78
CA GLU A 205 2.05 -4.85 39.27
C GLU A 205 1.86 -3.77 40.33
N ILE A 206 2.18 -4.13 41.58
CA ILE A 206 2.29 -3.17 42.68
C ILE A 206 3.72 -2.64 42.65
N LYS A 207 3.91 -1.38 42.24
CA LYS A 207 5.21 -0.70 42.40
C LYS A 207 5.25 -0.05 43.77
N GLU A 208 6.38 -0.17 44.46
CA GLU A 208 6.64 0.43 45.78
C GLU A 208 6.61 1.97 45.70
N ASN A 209 5.39 2.51 45.73
CA ASN A 209 4.95 3.83 46.21
C ASN A 209 3.47 4.03 45.86
N GLN A 210 2.60 3.16 46.37
CA GLN A 210 1.13 3.33 46.40
C GLN A 210 0.36 3.33 45.05
N TYR A 211 0.92 2.82 43.96
CA TYR A 211 0.21 2.70 42.67
C TYR A 211 -0.18 1.25 42.37
N PHE A 212 -1.40 1.04 41.86
CA PHE A 212 -1.76 -0.20 41.17
C PHE A 212 -1.59 0.03 39.66
N SER A 213 -0.78 -0.79 38.99
CA SER A 213 -0.72 -0.80 37.52
C SER A 213 -1.32 -2.13 37.03
N PHE A 214 -2.24 -2.05 36.07
CA PHE A 214 -2.87 -3.20 35.42
C PHE A 214 -2.28 -3.36 34.03
N SER A 215 -1.24 -4.19 33.88
CA SER A 215 -0.69 -4.45 32.56
C SER A 215 -1.47 -5.56 31.87
N MET A 216 -2.13 -5.30 30.75
CA MET A 216 -2.71 -6.38 29.93
C MET A 216 -1.69 -6.84 28.89
N LYS A 217 -1.15 -8.04 29.05
CA LYS A 217 -0.29 -8.64 28.02
C LYS A 217 -1.15 -9.34 26.97
N VAL A 218 -1.44 -8.65 25.88
CA VAL A 218 -2.13 -9.25 24.73
C VAL A 218 -1.12 -9.53 23.63
N LYS A 219 -0.92 -10.82 23.33
CA LYS A 219 -0.21 -11.30 22.11
C LYS A 219 1.04 -10.48 21.76
N GLU A 220 2.01 -10.46 22.67
CA GLU A 220 3.34 -9.85 22.49
C GLU A 220 3.39 -8.31 22.40
N LYS A 221 2.25 -7.59 22.44
CA LYS A 221 2.23 -6.13 22.66
C LYS A 221 1.81 -5.85 24.12
N ASN A 222 2.70 -5.24 24.91
CA ASN A 222 2.36 -4.77 26.26
C ASN A 222 1.37 -3.61 26.12
N LYS A 223 0.08 -3.84 26.38
CA LYS A 223 -0.92 -2.76 26.50
C LYS A 223 -1.16 -2.53 28.00
N THR A 224 -0.60 -1.46 28.53
CA THR A 224 -0.70 -1.15 29.96
C THR A 224 -1.93 -0.29 30.23
N ILE A 225 -2.70 -0.66 31.26
CA ILE A 225 -3.78 0.13 31.84
C ILE A 225 -3.28 0.57 33.22
N ASN A 226 -3.03 1.85 33.43
CA ASN A 226 -2.58 2.34 34.73
C ASN A 226 -3.79 2.81 35.53
N ILE A 227 -4.06 2.24 36.70
CA ILE A 227 -5.20 2.63 37.56
C ILE A 227 -4.68 2.90 38.97
N GLU A 228 -4.39 4.17 39.28
CA GLU A 228 -4.02 4.55 40.63
C GLU A 228 -5.26 4.56 41.55
N THR A 229 -5.69 3.43 42.11
CA THR A 229 -6.60 3.50 43.27
C THR A 229 -6.46 2.31 44.22
N ARG A 230 -6.41 2.58 45.53
CA ARG A 230 -6.63 1.60 46.62
C ARG A 230 -8.09 1.16 46.75
N LEU A 231 -8.97 1.62 45.88
CA LEU A 231 -10.42 1.69 46.06
C LEU A 231 -11.20 1.03 44.93
N PHE A 232 -10.56 0.31 44.00
CA PHE A 232 -11.26 -0.33 42.88
C PHE A 232 -11.73 -1.73 43.31
N PRO A 233 -13.01 -1.93 43.71
CA PRO A 233 -13.38 -3.16 44.41
C PRO A 233 -13.64 -4.33 43.44
N ASP A 234 -13.80 -4.06 42.14
CA ASP A 234 -14.00 -5.11 41.13
C ASP A 234 -13.75 -4.57 39.69
N ILE A 235 -12.51 -4.67 39.23
CA ILE A 235 -12.10 -4.23 37.89
C ILE A 235 -12.69 -5.11 36.78
N ALA A 236 -12.86 -6.41 37.04
CA ALA A 236 -13.46 -7.32 36.08
C ALA A 236 -14.92 -6.92 35.80
N LYS A 237 -15.69 -6.60 36.84
CA LYS A 237 -17.07 -6.09 36.71
C LYS A 237 -17.15 -4.74 36.02
N PHE A 238 -16.20 -3.84 36.28
CA PHE A 238 -16.10 -2.56 35.57
C PHE A 238 -15.88 -2.76 34.06
N PHE A 239 -14.90 -3.59 33.68
CA PHE A 239 -14.65 -3.89 32.27
C PHE A 239 -15.81 -4.64 31.61
N ALA A 240 -16.47 -5.55 32.33
CA ALA A 240 -17.66 -6.25 31.83
C ALA A 240 -18.78 -5.26 31.45
N LYS A 241 -19.05 -4.25 32.29
CA LYS A 241 -20.06 -3.22 32.02
C LYS A 241 -19.72 -2.37 30.79
N ILE A 242 -18.47 -1.93 30.65
CA ILE A 242 -18.04 -1.18 29.47
C ILE A 242 -18.20 -2.06 28.24
N ASN A 243 -17.71 -3.30 28.30
CA ASN A 243 -17.79 -4.25 27.19
C ASN A 243 -19.24 -4.55 26.79
N GLU A 244 -20.17 -4.67 27.74
CA GLU A 244 -21.60 -4.85 27.47
C GLU A 244 -22.17 -3.65 26.70
N ARG A 245 -21.86 -2.42 27.13
CA ARG A 245 -22.33 -1.19 26.46
C ARG A 245 -21.73 -1.04 25.06
N VAL A 246 -20.43 -1.26 24.91
CA VAL A 246 -19.75 -1.24 23.60
C VAL A 246 -20.34 -2.29 22.66
N ASN A 247 -20.59 -3.50 23.16
CA ASN A 247 -21.22 -4.57 22.38
C ASN A 247 -22.74 -4.43 22.25
N SER A 248 -23.36 -3.39 22.81
CA SER A 248 -24.81 -3.11 22.66
C SER A 248 -25.07 -1.98 21.68
N ASP A 249 -24.13 -1.03 21.57
CA ASP A 249 -24.20 0.12 20.66
C ASP A 249 -24.19 -0.29 19.18
N GLU A 250 -25.11 0.25 18.39
CA GLU A 250 -25.30 -0.13 16.99
C GLU A 250 -24.14 0.30 16.09
N TYR A 251 -23.52 1.44 16.38
CA TYR A 251 -22.40 1.97 15.61
C TYR A 251 -21.12 1.18 15.92
N LEU A 252 -20.80 1.00 17.21
CA LEU A 252 -19.59 0.30 17.66
C LEU A 252 -19.60 -1.18 17.24
N LYS A 253 -20.77 -1.83 17.22
CA LYS A 253 -20.93 -3.21 16.68
C LYS A 253 -20.46 -3.36 15.23
N LYS A 254 -20.60 -2.33 14.40
CA LYS A 254 -20.26 -2.38 12.97
C LYS A 254 -18.75 -2.24 12.71
N ILE A 255 -18.02 -1.60 13.63
CA ILE A 255 -16.58 -1.31 13.48
C ILE A 255 -15.73 -2.55 13.22
N LYS A 256 -16.00 -3.65 13.92
CA LYS A 256 -15.22 -4.89 13.79
C LYS A 256 -15.53 -5.66 12.48
N PRO A 257 -16.80 -5.91 12.12
CA PRO A 257 -17.15 -6.43 10.79
C PRO A 257 -16.59 -5.59 9.64
N ASP A 258 -16.65 -4.26 9.75
CA ASP A 258 -16.12 -3.36 8.73
C ASP A 258 -14.60 -3.49 8.59
N LYS A 259 -13.87 -3.59 9.72
CA LYS A 259 -12.43 -3.89 9.71
C LYS A 259 -12.13 -5.17 8.94
N GLU A 260 -12.86 -6.25 9.22
CA GLU A 260 -12.62 -7.55 8.58
C GLU A 260 -12.89 -7.49 7.07
N LYS A 261 -13.98 -6.82 6.68
CA LYS A 261 -14.33 -6.57 5.27
C LYS A 261 -13.24 -5.77 4.56
N LEU A 262 -12.81 -4.66 5.15
CA LEU A 262 -11.77 -3.78 4.58
C LEU A 262 -10.41 -4.47 4.53
N THR A 263 -10.05 -5.27 5.55
CA THR A 263 -8.81 -6.05 5.55
C THR A 263 -8.81 -7.06 4.40
N LYS A 264 -9.92 -7.77 4.17
CA LYS A 264 -10.06 -8.68 3.01
C LYS A 264 -9.97 -7.94 1.69
N LYS A 265 -10.58 -6.75 1.60
CA LYS A 265 -10.55 -5.90 0.41
C LYS A 265 -9.13 -5.40 0.11
N CYS A 266 -8.44 -4.88 1.12
CA CYS A 266 -7.06 -4.41 1.02
C CYS A 266 -6.10 -5.54 0.60
N ASN A 267 -6.27 -6.75 1.16
CA ASN A 267 -5.50 -7.91 0.73
C ASN A 267 -5.69 -8.26 -0.76
N LYS A 268 -6.89 -8.06 -1.33
CA LYS A 268 -7.11 -8.26 -2.78
C LYS A 268 -6.32 -7.23 -3.59
N ASP A 269 -6.29 -5.98 -3.16
CA ASP A 269 -5.52 -4.91 -3.81
C ASP A 269 -4.01 -5.20 -3.74
N ILE A 270 -3.50 -5.61 -2.56
CA ILE A 270 -2.10 -6.01 -2.35
C ILE A 270 -1.72 -7.18 -3.27
N VAL A 271 -2.58 -8.19 -3.40
CA VAL A 271 -2.34 -9.34 -4.29
C VAL A 271 -2.32 -8.90 -5.77
N PHE A 272 -3.25 -8.04 -6.17
CA PHE A 272 -3.28 -7.46 -7.51
C PHE A 272 -1.99 -6.71 -7.83
N LEU A 273 -1.59 -5.78 -6.96
CA LEU A 273 -0.38 -4.97 -7.12
C LEU A 273 0.87 -5.86 -7.16
N ARG A 274 0.97 -6.86 -6.28
CA ARG A 274 2.08 -7.82 -6.28
C ARG A 274 2.22 -8.57 -7.61
N ARG A 275 1.11 -8.98 -8.22
CA ARG A 275 1.13 -9.65 -9.54
C ARG A 275 1.66 -8.70 -10.61
N ARG A 276 1.23 -7.44 -10.59
CA ARG A 276 1.68 -6.40 -11.54
C ARG A 276 3.14 -5.96 -11.35
N VAL A 277 3.68 -6.03 -10.14
CA VAL A 277 5.13 -5.86 -9.90
C VAL A 277 5.95 -6.94 -10.62
N LYS A 278 5.47 -8.18 -10.66
CA LYS A 278 6.15 -9.27 -11.38
C LYS A 278 5.99 -9.11 -12.89
N GLU A 279 4.76 -8.83 -13.33
CA GLU A 279 4.38 -8.73 -14.73
C GLU A 279 3.49 -7.49 -14.98
N PRO A 280 4.11 -6.34 -15.31
CA PRO A 280 3.37 -5.09 -15.52
C PRO A 280 2.41 -5.18 -16.71
N HIS A 281 2.88 -5.78 -17.81
CA HIS A 281 2.05 -6.18 -18.95
C HIS A 281 1.90 -7.70 -18.96
N THR A 282 0.70 -8.18 -19.27
CA THR A 282 0.49 -9.60 -19.56
C THR A 282 1.25 -9.91 -20.85
N VAL A 283 2.13 -10.92 -20.85
CA VAL A 283 2.96 -11.30 -22.02
C VAL A 283 2.13 -11.43 -23.30
N VAL A 284 0.90 -11.93 -23.17
CA VAL A 284 -0.09 -12.07 -24.25
C VAL A 284 -0.45 -10.73 -24.92
N ASN A 285 -0.63 -9.66 -24.14
CA ASN A 285 -0.93 -8.33 -24.70
C ASN A 285 0.28 -7.72 -25.41
N THR A 286 1.49 -7.96 -24.90
CA THR A 286 2.72 -7.50 -25.57
C THR A 286 2.93 -8.22 -26.90
N VAL A 287 2.69 -9.53 -26.94
CA VAL A 287 2.80 -10.33 -28.17
C VAL A 287 1.70 -9.95 -29.17
N LEU A 288 0.42 -9.95 -28.77
CA LEU A 288 -0.70 -9.61 -29.66
C LEU A 288 -0.59 -8.18 -30.20
N ASN A 289 -0.26 -7.18 -29.38
CA ASN A 289 -0.12 -5.80 -29.88
C ASN A 289 1.09 -5.65 -30.82
N SER A 290 2.19 -6.39 -30.56
CA SER A 290 3.33 -6.38 -31.47
C SER A 290 2.98 -7.01 -32.82
N PHE A 291 2.18 -8.09 -32.84
CA PHE A 291 1.69 -8.71 -34.06
C PHE A 291 0.68 -7.81 -34.79
N ILE A 292 -0.33 -7.26 -34.10
CA ILE A 292 -1.36 -6.41 -34.71
C ILE A 292 -0.75 -5.15 -35.34
N ASP A 293 0.23 -4.53 -34.68
CA ASP A 293 0.88 -3.34 -35.22
C ASP A 293 1.77 -3.62 -36.44
N ILE A 294 2.33 -4.83 -36.57
CA ILE A 294 3.08 -5.24 -37.76
C ILE A 294 2.16 -5.40 -38.98
N PHE A 295 0.91 -5.84 -38.76
CA PHE A 295 -0.10 -6.02 -39.82
C PHE A 295 -1.01 -4.80 -40.01
N ARG A 296 -0.77 -3.70 -39.28
CA ARG A 296 -1.50 -2.43 -39.43
C ARG A 296 -0.75 -1.38 -40.27
N ILE A 297 0.45 -1.71 -40.76
CA ILE A 297 1.15 -0.97 -41.84
C ILE A 297 0.63 -1.51 -43.17
#